data_AF-U2ZUV7-F1
#
_entry.id   AF-U2ZUV7-F1
#
_cell.length_a   1.000
_cell.length_b   1.000
_cell.length_c   1.000
_cell.angle_alpha   90.00
_cell.angle_beta   90.00
_cell.angle_gamma   90.00
#
_symmetry.space_group_name_H-M   'P 1'
#
loop_
_entity.id
_entity.type
_entity.pdbx_description
1 polymer ?
#
loop_
_entity_poly.entity_id
_entity_poly.type
_entity_poly.pdbx_seq_one_letter_code
_entity_poly.pdbx_strand_id
1 'polypeptide(L)'
;MNTTDLLAIALRLFALFLLYSAFVMGIQHYQYIHQTAHTGASDDIGALLVLGIIQVGGLLLAAAILLKFPLTLARRLAPAPAVEANSGISAAELQSVAFCVLGVYLLARGLADLLFNATWIIYMVRGTPADQQNLAAYVIQELITLVELCIGLLLCLKADGLSQLIRRLRSAGVP
;
A
#
# COMPACT_ATOMS: atom_id res chain seq x y z
N MET A 1 -18.17 -15.96 -11.92
CA MET A 1 -17.12 -15.53 -10.97
C MET A 1 -17.65 -14.29 -10.30
N ASN A 2 -17.73 -14.25 -8.97
CA ASN A 2 -18.36 -13.12 -8.28
C ASN A 2 -17.34 -12.00 -8.06
N THR A 3 -17.80 -10.75 -7.91
CA THR A 3 -16.94 -9.57 -7.67
C THR A 3 -16.02 -9.74 -6.45
N THR A 4 -16.52 -10.41 -5.41
CA THR A 4 -15.75 -10.78 -4.22
C THR A 4 -14.58 -11.71 -4.52
N ASP A 5 -14.72 -12.62 -5.49
CA ASP A 5 -13.67 -13.58 -5.85
C ASP A 5 -12.54 -12.86 -6.60
N LEU A 6 -12.89 -11.93 -7.51
CA LEU A 6 -11.91 -11.12 -8.22
C LEU A 6 -11.11 -10.23 -7.25
N LEU A 7 -11.78 -9.61 -6.29
CA LEU A 7 -11.15 -8.79 -5.26
C LEU A 7 -10.26 -9.62 -4.34
N ALA A 8 -10.67 -10.83 -3.98
CA ALA A 8 -9.85 -11.75 -3.18
C ALA A 8 -8.58 -12.20 -3.92
N ILE A 9 -8.65 -12.40 -5.24
CA ILE A 9 -7.47 -12.67 -6.08
C ILE A 9 -6.51 -11.47 -6.05
N ALA A 10 -7.03 -10.25 -6.25
CA ALA A 10 -6.22 -9.04 -6.20
C ALA A 10 -5.53 -8.87 -4.84
N LEU A 11 -6.25 -9.05 -3.72
CA LEU A 11 -5.68 -8.99 -2.37
C LEU A 11 -4.54 -10.00 -2.16
N ARG A 12 -4.65 -11.21 -2.73
CA ARG A 12 -3.55 -12.21 -2.69
C ARG A 12 -2.34 -11.75 -3.49
N LEU A 13 -2.54 -11.19 -4.69
CA LEU A 13 -1.45 -10.63 -5.50
C LEU A 13 -0.74 -9.49 -4.76
N PHE A 14 -1.48 -8.62 -4.09
CA PHE A 14 -0.87 -7.54 -3.29
C PHE A 14 -0.15 -8.06 -2.06
N ALA A 15 -0.64 -9.13 -1.44
CA ALA A 15 0.11 -9.77 -0.36
C ALA A 15 1.46 -10.34 -0.85
N LEU A 16 1.50 -10.92 -2.05
CA LEU A 16 2.75 -11.36 -2.68
C LEU A 16 3.68 -10.17 -2.99
N PHE A 17 3.12 -9.04 -3.44
CA PHE A 17 3.87 -7.80 -3.61
C PHE A 17 4.48 -7.32 -2.28
N LEU A 18 3.72 -7.30 -1.19
CA LEU A 18 4.24 -6.91 0.13
C LEU A 18 5.33 -7.87 0.64
N LEU A 19 5.20 -9.18 0.38
CA LEU A 19 6.26 -10.15 0.69
C LEU A 19 7.54 -9.85 -0.10
N TYR A 20 7.40 -9.55 -1.40
CA TYR A 20 8.52 -9.14 -2.25
C TYR A 20 9.17 -7.86 -1.72
N SER A 21 8.38 -6.83 -1.40
CA SER A 21 8.90 -5.57 -0.83
C SER A 21 9.61 -5.81 0.51
N ALA A 22 9.05 -6.62 1.41
CA ALA A 22 9.68 -6.98 2.67
C ALA A 22 11.03 -7.67 2.46
N PHE A 23 11.12 -8.57 1.47
CA PHE A 23 12.36 -9.25 1.12
C PHE A 23 13.42 -8.28 0.59
N VAL A 24 13.06 -7.41 -0.36
CA VAL A 24 13.97 -6.38 -0.91
C VAL A 24 14.47 -5.45 0.19
N MET A 25 13.59 -4.99 1.07
CA MET A 25 13.96 -4.14 2.20
C MET A 25 14.86 -4.85 3.20
N GLY A 26 14.61 -6.13 3.48
CA GLY A 26 15.48 -6.94 4.33
C GLY A 26 16.92 -7.00 3.79
N ILE A 27 17.08 -7.16 2.47
CA ILE A 27 18.40 -7.13 1.82
C ILE A 27 19.06 -5.76 1.97
N GLN A 28 18.31 -4.68 1.70
CA GLN A 28 18.84 -3.31 1.80
C GLN A 28 19.33 -3.01 3.22
N HIS A 29 18.56 -3.39 4.24
CA HIS A 29 18.93 -3.20 5.64
C HIS A 29 20.16 -4.01 6.03
N TYR A 30 20.25 -5.26 5.57
CA TYR A 30 21.42 -6.10 5.78
C TYR A 30 22.69 -5.48 5.16
N GLN A 31 22.61 -5.02 3.91
CA GLN A 31 23.73 -4.36 3.24
C GLN A 31 24.15 -3.09 3.97
N TYR A 32 23.20 -2.30 4.44
CA TYR A 32 23.47 -1.04 5.13
C TYR A 32 24.14 -1.25 6.49
N ILE A 33 23.66 -2.22 7.28
CA ILE A 33 24.27 -2.62 8.55
C ILE A 33 25.70 -3.14 8.30
N HIS A 34 25.90 -3.94 7.26
CA HIS A 34 27.22 -4.45 6.91
C HIS A 34 28.19 -3.31 6.56
N GLN A 35 27.75 -2.29 5.83
CA GLN A 35 28.58 -1.13 5.51
C GLN A 35 28.95 -0.31 6.76
N THR A 36 27.97 0.00 7.61
CA THR A 36 28.19 0.78 8.86
C THR A 36 29.09 0.06 9.85
N ALA A 37 29.02 -1.27 9.92
CA ALA A 37 29.92 -2.08 10.75
C ALA A 37 31.40 -1.98 10.32
N HIS A 38 31.67 -1.78 9.03
CA HIS A 38 33.05 -1.66 8.49
C HIS A 38 33.61 -0.24 8.58
N THR A 39 32.76 0.78 8.69
CA THR A 39 33.20 2.19 8.80
C THR A 39 33.41 2.65 10.25
N GLY A 40 33.17 1.79 11.25
CA GLY A 40 33.47 2.06 12.66
C GLY A 40 32.44 2.95 13.39
N ALA A 41 31.28 3.23 12.79
CA ALA A 41 30.17 3.95 13.41
C ALA A 41 29.33 3.00 14.29
N SER A 42 29.84 2.66 15.47
CA SER A 42 29.22 1.65 16.36
C SER A 42 27.91 2.09 17.01
N ASP A 43 27.73 3.38 17.25
CA ASP A 43 26.67 3.88 18.13
C ASP A 43 25.26 3.78 17.51
N ASP A 44 25.15 3.66 16.18
CA ASP A 44 23.87 3.70 15.46
C ASP A 44 23.36 2.33 14.96
N ILE A 45 24.18 1.28 15.06
CA ILE A 45 23.85 -0.06 14.54
C ILE A 45 22.61 -0.64 15.24
N GLY A 46 22.50 -0.45 16.56
CA GLY A 46 21.37 -0.94 17.34
C GLY A 46 20.03 -0.29 16.93
N ALA A 47 20.03 1.03 16.73
CA ALA A 47 18.85 1.77 16.29
C ALA A 47 18.42 1.35 14.88
N LEU A 48 19.38 1.19 13.96
CA LEU A 48 19.14 0.70 12.61
C LEU A 48 18.52 -0.70 12.63
N LEU A 49 19.05 -1.61 13.45
CA LEU A 49 18.56 -2.98 13.53
C LEU A 49 17.11 -3.04 14.04
N VAL A 50 16.77 -2.24 15.05
CA VAL A 50 15.40 -2.12 15.57
C VAL A 50 14.45 -1.56 14.50
N LEU A 51 14.85 -0.49 13.80
CA LEU A 51 14.02 0.11 12.73
C LEU A 51 13.78 -0.90 11.59
N GLY A 52 14.81 -1.65 11.19
CA GLY A 52 14.70 -2.70 10.18
C GLY A 52 13.72 -3.81 10.57
N ILE A 53 13.82 -4.29 11.81
CA ILE A 53 12.89 -5.31 12.34
C ILE A 53 11.46 -4.79 12.32
N ILE A 54 11.22 -3.55 12.78
CA ILE A 54 9.88 -2.96 12.83
C ILE A 54 9.32 -2.83 11.41
N GLN A 55 10.10 -2.32 10.46
CA GLN A 55 9.68 -2.11 9.08
C GLN A 55 9.39 -3.43 8.35
N VAL A 56 10.35 -4.35 8.34
CA VAL A 56 10.19 -5.67 7.68
C VAL A 56 9.09 -6.47 8.37
N GLY A 57 9.07 -6.49 9.70
CA GLY A 57 8.04 -7.14 10.49
C GLY A 57 6.64 -6.59 10.24
N GLY A 58 6.50 -5.27 10.11
CA GLY A 58 5.24 -4.60 9.77
C GLY A 58 4.71 -5.01 8.40
N LEU A 59 5.59 -5.08 7.38
CA LEU A 59 5.22 -5.52 6.04
C LEU A 59 4.86 -7.01 5.99
N LEU A 60 5.63 -7.86 6.68
CA LEU A 60 5.32 -9.29 6.79
C LEU A 60 3.99 -9.52 7.49
N LEU A 61 3.70 -8.76 8.56
CA LEU A 61 2.42 -8.83 9.26
C LEU A 61 1.26 -8.41 8.35
N ALA A 62 1.41 -7.29 7.62
CA ALA A 62 0.40 -6.83 6.66
C ALA A 62 0.15 -7.88 5.56
N ALA A 63 1.22 -8.46 4.99
CA ALA A 63 1.13 -9.52 3.99
C ALA A 63 0.44 -10.78 4.55
N ALA A 64 0.79 -11.20 5.78
CA ALA A 64 0.18 -12.34 6.43
C ALA A 64 -1.34 -12.14 6.68
N ILE A 65 -1.75 -10.93 7.06
CA ILE A 65 -3.16 -10.57 7.22
C ILE A 65 -3.90 -10.69 5.88
N LEU A 66 -3.33 -10.14 4.80
CA LEU A 66 -3.92 -10.21 3.46
C LEU A 66 -4.01 -11.65 2.93
N LEU A 67 -3.01 -12.50 3.19
CA LEU A 67 -3.04 -13.91 2.78
C LEU A 67 -4.01 -14.75 3.60
N LYS A 68 -4.13 -14.48 4.90
CA LYS A 68 -4.98 -15.28 5.81
C LYS A 68 -6.46 -14.91 5.71
N PHE A 69 -6.78 -13.64 5.45
CA PHE A 69 -8.15 -13.14 5.43
C PHE A 69 -8.57 -12.42 4.13
N PRO A 70 -8.23 -12.94 2.93
CA PRO A 70 -8.51 -12.24 1.67
C PRO A 70 -10.02 -12.13 1.44
N LEU A 71 -10.80 -13.16 1.74
CA LEU A 71 -12.26 -13.16 1.56
C LEU A 71 -12.99 -12.27 2.59
N THR A 72 -12.49 -12.20 3.82
CA THR A 72 -13.08 -11.34 4.86
C THR A 72 -12.89 -9.87 4.50
N LEU A 73 -11.69 -9.50 4.03
CA LEU A 73 -11.38 -8.16 3.57
C LEU A 73 -12.12 -7.85 2.27
N ALA A 74 -12.14 -8.79 1.31
CA ALA A 74 -12.89 -8.62 0.08
C ALA A 74 -14.38 -8.39 0.35
N ARG A 75 -15.00 -9.09 1.30
CA ARG A 75 -16.42 -8.85 1.66
C ARG A 75 -16.65 -7.50 2.32
N ARG A 76 -15.67 -6.95 3.04
CA ARG A 76 -15.76 -5.61 3.64
C ARG A 76 -15.55 -4.49 2.63
N LEU A 77 -14.72 -4.76 1.62
CA LEU A 77 -14.35 -3.82 0.57
C LEU A 77 -15.27 -3.92 -0.66
N ALA A 78 -15.96 -5.05 -0.83
CA ALA A 78 -16.84 -5.26 -1.95
C ALA A 78 -18.05 -4.31 -1.87
N PRO A 79 -18.45 -3.73 -3.01
CA PRO A 79 -19.67 -2.95 -3.10
C PRO A 79 -20.88 -3.79 -2.69
N ALA A 80 -21.89 -3.15 -2.09
CA ALA A 80 -23.07 -3.85 -1.60
C ALA A 80 -23.76 -4.59 -2.77
N PRO A 81 -24.16 -5.87 -2.60
CA PRO A 81 -24.75 -6.62 -3.69
C PRO A 81 -26.04 -5.93 -4.14
N ALA A 82 -26.10 -5.54 -5.41
CA ALA A 82 -27.35 -5.11 -6.02
C ALA A 82 -28.34 -6.29 -5.95
N VAL A 83 -29.57 -6.00 -5.50
CA VAL A 83 -30.60 -6.97 -5.09
C VAL A 83 -31.08 -7.91 -6.20
N GLU A 84 -30.58 -7.81 -7.43
CA GLU A 84 -30.98 -8.70 -8.52
C GLU A 84 -29.79 -9.49 -9.06
N ALA A 85 -29.75 -10.76 -8.66
CA ALA A 85 -28.88 -11.78 -9.21
C ALA A 85 -29.28 -12.09 -10.66
N ASN A 86 -28.87 -11.24 -11.60
CA ASN A 86 -28.75 -11.62 -12.99
C ASN A 86 -27.33 -12.17 -13.20
N SER A 87 -27.22 -13.28 -13.93
CA SER A 87 -26.03 -14.15 -14.02
C SER A 87 -24.87 -13.58 -14.84
N GLY A 88 -24.63 -12.26 -14.78
CA GLY A 88 -23.52 -11.57 -15.42
C GLY A 88 -23.08 -10.33 -14.62
N ILE A 89 -21.76 -10.12 -14.53
CA ILE A 89 -21.17 -8.91 -13.94
C ILE A 89 -21.54 -7.71 -14.82
N SER A 90 -22.19 -6.69 -14.25
CA SER A 90 -22.48 -5.47 -15.02
C SER A 90 -21.20 -4.65 -15.26
N ALA A 91 -21.15 -3.86 -16.33
CA ALA A 91 -19.99 -2.99 -16.60
C ALA A 91 -19.70 -2.01 -15.45
N ALA A 92 -20.74 -1.59 -14.71
CA ALA A 92 -20.59 -0.71 -13.55
C ALA A 92 -19.99 -1.44 -12.34
N GLU A 93 -20.37 -2.70 -12.12
CA GLU A 93 -19.76 -3.55 -11.09
C GLU A 93 -18.30 -3.85 -11.41
N LEU A 94 -17.98 -4.16 -12.67
CA LEU A 94 -16.60 -4.39 -13.11
C LEU A 94 -15.73 -3.13 -12.90
N GLN A 95 -16.26 -1.95 -13.25
CA GLN A 95 -15.58 -0.67 -13.03
C GLN A 95 -15.36 -0.39 -11.54
N SER A 96 -16.36 -0.63 -10.70
CA SER A 96 -16.28 -0.49 -9.23
C SER A 96 -15.18 -1.39 -8.66
N VAL A 97 -15.16 -2.66 -9.07
CA VAL A 97 -14.11 -3.61 -8.65
C VAL A 97 -12.73 -3.18 -9.16
N ALA A 98 -12.60 -2.71 -10.40
CA ALA A 98 -11.32 -2.25 -10.94
C ALA A 98 -10.75 -1.05 -10.15
N PHE A 99 -11.61 -0.09 -9.77
CA PHE A 99 -11.20 1.01 -8.90
C PHE A 99 -10.82 0.54 -7.50
N CYS A 100 -11.55 -0.40 -6.93
CA CYS A 100 -11.20 -0.99 -5.64
C CYS A 100 -9.83 -1.69 -5.71
N VAL A 101 -9.57 -2.48 -6.75
CA VAL A 101 -8.27 -3.12 -6.98
C VAL A 101 -7.14 -2.10 -7.12
N LEU A 102 -7.36 -1.02 -7.87
CA LEU A 102 -6.40 0.08 -8.00
C LEU A 102 -6.17 0.78 -6.65
N GLY A 103 -7.23 0.97 -5.86
CA GLY A 103 -7.14 1.52 -4.52
C GLY A 103 -6.29 0.66 -3.60
N VAL A 104 -6.54 -0.65 -3.56
CA VAL A 104 -5.75 -1.61 -2.79
C VAL A 104 -4.29 -1.64 -3.25
N TYR A 105 -4.02 -1.52 -4.56
CA TYR A 105 -2.66 -1.38 -5.07
C TYR A 105 -1.95 -0.15 -4.50
N LEU A 106 -2.58 1.03 -4.60
CA LEU A 106 -2.02 2.27 -4.05
C LEU A 106 -1.80 2.19 -2.54
N LEU A 107 -2.69 1.49 -1.82
CA LEU A 107 -2.52 1.25 -0.39
C LEU A 107 -1.36 0.32 -0.08
N ALA A 108 -1.22 -0.79 -0.79
CA ALA A 108 -0.13 -1.74 -0.57
C ALA A 108 1.23 -1.11 -0.91
N ARG A 109 1.33 -0.44 -2.06
CA ARG A 109 2.53 0.28 -2.47
C ARG A 109 2.83 1.44 -1.52
N GLY A 110 1.85 2.29 -1.26
CA GLY A 110 2.01 3.43 -0.38
C GLY A 110 2.39 3.04 1.04
N LEU A 111 1.90 1.91 1.56
CA LEU A 111 2.31 1.40 2.87
C LEU A 111 3.78 0.97 2.89
N ALA A 112 4.26 0.31 1.83
CA ALA A 112 5.67 -0.04 1.71
C ALA A 112 6.56 1.21 1.62
N ASP A 113 6.19 2.17 0.77
CA ASP A 113 6.94 3.40 0.58
C ASP A 113 6.93 4.25 1.86
N LEU A 114 5.80 4.33 2.57
CA LEU A 114 5.65 5.07 3.84
C LEU A 114 6.61 4.54 4.89
N LEU A 115 6.62 3.22 5.10
CA LEU A 115 7.50 2.60 6.09
C LEU A 115 8.98 2.77 5.71
N PHE A 116 9.29 2.73 4.42
CA PHE A 116 10.66 2.95 3.93
C PHE A 116 11.15 4.36 4.17
N ASN A 117 10.40 5.34 3.67
CA ASN A 117 10.76 6.74 3.78
C ASN A 117 10.80 7.17 5.24
N ALA A 118 9.83 6.75 6.06
CA ALA A 118 9.80 7.05 7.49
C ALA A 118 11.06 6.54 8.21
N THR A 119 11.49 5.30 7.95
CA THR A 119 12.74 4.76 8.52
C THR A 119 13.95 5.61 8.14
N TRP A 120 14.08 5.99 6.87
CA TRP A 120 15.19 6.83 6.41
C TRP A 120 15.15 8.25 6.96
N ILE A 121 13.97 8.86 7.06
CA ILE A 121 13.79 10.18 7.68
C ILE A 121 14.23 10.14 9.15
N ILE A 122 13.76 9.14 9.91
CA ILE A 122 14.14 8.97 11.33
C ILE A 122 15.66 8.83 11.47
N TYR A 123 16.27 8.04 10.59
CA TYR A 123 17.73 7.87 10.56
C TYR A 123 18.45 9.19 10.26
N MET A 124 18.11 9.86 9.15
CA MET A 124 18.79 11.08 8.70
C MET A 124 18.63 12.25 9.68
N VAL A 125 17.48 12.37 10.35
CA VAL A 125 17.25 13.40 11.37
C VAL A 125 18.14 13.18 12.61
N ARG A 126 18.49 11.92 12.91
CA ARG A 126 19.39 11.55 14.02
C ARG A 126 20.87 11.51 13.62
N GLY A 127 21.15 11.42 12.32
CA GLY A 127 22.49 11.31 11.75
C GLY A 127 23.26 12.63 11.66
N THR A 128 24.38 12.57 10.96
CA THR A 128 25.29 13.71 10.79
C THR A 128 24.77 14.72 9.74
N PRO A 129 25.31 15.95 9.67
CA PRO A 129 24.97 16.89 8.60
C PRO A 129 25.21 16.35 7.19
N ALA A 130 26.11 15.38 7.02
CA ALA A 130 26.33 14.71 5.73
C ALA A 130 25.16 13.78 5.36
N ASP A 131 24.55 13.11 6.35
CA ASP A 131 23.40 12.21 6.14
C ASP A 131 22.11 12.99 5.80
N GLN A 132 22.03 14.24 6.24
CA GLN A 132 20.87 15.12 6.03
C GLN A 132 20.75 15.68 4.60
N GLN A 133 21.76 15.48 3.73
CA GLN A 133 21.74 16.03 2.36
C GLN A 133 20.53 15.57 1.54
N ASN A 134 20.03 14.36 1.79
CA ASN A 134 18.89 13.79 1.05
C ASN A 134 17.56 13.91 1.82
N LEU A 135 17.55 14.46 3.04
CA LEU A 135 16.37 14.49 3.91
C LEU A 135 15.15 15.12 3.23
N ALA A 136 15.36 16.25 2.52
CA ALA A 136 14.27 16.94 1.82
C ALA A 136 13.61 16.06 0.75
N ALA A 137 14.37 15.24 0.02
CA ALA A 137 13.84 14.35 -0.99
C ALA A 137 12.95 13.26 -0.36
N TYR A 138 13.39 12.67 0.75
CA TYR A 138 12.60 11.68 1.48
C TYR A 138 11.33 12.28 2.09
N VAL A 139 11.39 13.49 2.63
CA VAL A 139 10.20 14.19 3.15
C VAL A 139 9.20 14.50 2.04
N ILE A 140 9.65 14.96 0.87
CA ILE A 140 8.76 15.19 -0.28
C ILE A 140 8.14 13.88 -0.74
N GLN A 141 8.94 12.81 -0.86
CA GLN A 141 8.45 11.49 -1.24
C GLN A 141 7.40 10.97 -0.25
N GLU A 142 7.60 11.18 1.05
CA GLU A 142 6.65 10.82 2.09
C GLU A 142 5.31 11.56 1.96
N LEU A 143 5.35 12.86 1.64
CA LEU A 143 4.14 13.63 1.37
C LEU A 143 3.39 13.11 0.13
N ILE A 144 4.12 12.75 -0.94
CA ILE A 144 3.52 12.12 -2.13
C ILE A 144 2.86 10.79 -1.75
N THR A 145 3.55 9.96 -0.96
CA THR A 145 3.03 8.68 -0.47
C THR A 145 1.75 8.86 0.35
N LEU A 146 1.66 9.87 1.22
CA LEU A 146 0.43 10.18 1.96
C LEU A 146 -0.74 10.54 1.02
N VAL A 147 -0.47 11.27 -0.06
CA VAL A 147 -1.48 11.57 -1.08
C VAL A 147 -1.91 10.30 -1.81
N GLU A 148 -0.97 9.43 -2.22
CA GLU A 148 -1.27 8.14 -2.84
C GLU A 148 -2.13 7.25 -1.93
N LEU A 149 -1.83 7.19 -0.63
CA LEU A 149 -2.61 6.46 0.36
C LEU A 149 -4.03 7.02 0.50
N CYS A 150 -4.18 8.34 0.56
CA CYS A 150 -5.48 9.01 0.59
C CYS A 150 -6.31 8.66 -0.66
N ILE A 151 -5.70 8.71 -1.84
CA ILE A 151 -6.36 8.35 -3.10
C ILE A 151 -6.76 6.87 -3.08
N GLY A 152 -5.87 5.98 -2.63
CA GLY A 152 -6.14 4.55 -2.52
C GLY A 152 -7.33 4.25 -1.60
N LEU A 153 -7.37 4.89 -0.43
CA LEU A 153 -8.49 4.79 0.52
C LEU A 153 -9.79 5.29 -0.10
N LEU A 154 -9.76 6.44 -0.79
CA LEU A 154 -10.94 7.00 -1.46
C LEU A 154 -11.47 6.06 -2.54
N LEU A 155 -10.59 5.45 -3.34
CA LEU A 155 -10.99 4.48 -4.38
C LEU A 155 -11.60 3.21 -3.78
N CYS A 156 -11.08 2.72 -2.66
CA CYS A 156 -11.64 1.58 -1.93
C CYS A 156 -13.01 1.90 -1.32
N LEU A 157 -13.19 3.08 -0.72
CA LEU A 157 -14.41 3.44 0.03
C LEU A 157 -15.54 3.99 -0.85
N LYS A 158 -15.23 4.61 -2.00
CA LYS A 158 -16.21 5.23 -2.92
C LYS A 158 -16.43 4.46 -4.21
N ALA A 159 -16.07 3.18 -4.30
CA ALA A 159 -16.26 2.38 -5.52
C ALA A 159 -17.72 2.43 -6.05
N ASP A 160 -18.72 2.49 -5.15
CA ASP A 160 -20.13 2.71 -5.50
C ASP A 160 -20.50 4.18 -5.79
N GLY A 161 -19.90 5.14 -5.09
CA GLY A 161 -20.20 6.57 -5.26
C GLY A 161 -19.60 7.18 -6.53
N LEU A 162 -18.43 6.69 -6.97
CA LEU A 162 -17.76 7.19 -8.18
C LEU A 162 -18.46 6.69 -9.44
N SER A 163 -18.97 5.46 -9.44
CA SER A 163 -19.79 4.94 -10.56
C SER A 163 -21.12 5.71 -10.68
N GLN A 164 -21.74 6.08 -9.56
CA GLN A 164 -22.92 6.97 -9.55
C GLN A 164 -22.58 8.40 -10.00
N LEU A 165 -21.43 8.95 -9.60
CA LEU A 165 -20.98 10.28 -10.04
C LEU A 165 -20.72 10.29 -11.55
N ILE A 166 -20.04 9.27 -12.07
CA ILE A 166 -19.79 9.11 -13.51
C ILE A 166 -21.11 8.90 -14.26
N ARG A 167 -22.06 8.11 -13.72
CA ARG A 167 -23.41 7.98 -14.29
C ARG A 167 -24.15 9.32 -14.32
N ARG A 168 -24.07 10.11 -13.24
CA ARG A 168 -24.68 11.45 -13.16
C ARG A 168 -24.05 12.43 -14.14
N LEU A 169 -22.74 12.39 -14.32
CA LEU A 169 -22.04 13.20 -15.32
C LEU A 169 -22.36 12.75 -16.75
N ARG A 170 -22.55 11.44 -16.99
CA ARG A 170 -23.02 10.91 -18.28
C ARG A 170 -24.48 11.27 -18.57
N SER A 171 -25.35 11.25 -17.57
CA SER A 171 -26.76 11.61 -17.72
C SER A 171 -27.00 13.12 -17.72
N ALA A 172 -26.05 13.93 -17.25
CA ALA A 172 -26.14 15.39 -17.30
C ALA A 172 -25.91 15.96 -18.72
N GLY A 173 -25.56 15.12 -19.70
CA GLY A 173 -25.30 15.53 -21.09
C GLY A 173 -26.13 14.80 -22.15
N VAL A 174 -27.13 14.00 -21.76
CA VAL A 174 -28.04 13.33 -22.71
C VAL A 174 -29.46 13.82 -22.42
N PRO A 175 -30.14 14.49 -23.36
CA PRO A 175 -31.52 14.96 -23.20
C PRO A 175 -32.54 13.82 -23.04
#